data_AF-A0AAQ4NYT1-F1
#
_entry.id   AF-A0AAQ4NYT1-F1
#
_cell.length_a   1.000
_cell.length_b   1.000
_cell.length_c   1.000
_cell.angle_alpha   90.00
_cell.angle_beta   90.00
_cell.angle_gamma   90.00
#
_symmetry.space_group_name_H-M   'P 1'
#
loop_
_entity.id
_entity.type
_entity.pdbx_description
1 polymer ?
#
loop_
_entity_poly.entity_id
_entity_poly.type
_entity_poly.pdbx_seq_one_letter_code
_entity_poly.pdbx_strand_id
1 'polypeptide(L)'
;MEMSLNNVSSIWSHWLLLFLTQVTLTTNSAPRSETSLSLNTTLLFNSGAYNLRNCSCYSPIRECDEVLANSLCRCHTVLRSALPPAGLREPGRLAVWVKELWVLEELLNRSMVGHLLLSFCGMKPIDSQYLVLLGLRTLRIHSAAPEAPYPSQEMIISPASGVAVELEALYFDLSSSFHVTFLDVAVLNGLSVLKAYSVVGPPAQTLSQQFPHLAVPFSLPSPATPDNPTDPSEQTAVLQQNLLFTFVY
;
A
#
# COMPACT_ATOMS: atom_id res chain seq x y z
N MET A 1 17.70 29.74 -64.83
CA MET A 1 17.69 28.32 -65.24
C MET A 1 16.92 27.58 -64.17
N GLU A 2 15.64 27.35 -64.46
CA GLU A 2 14.67 26.56 -63.71
C GLU A 2 15.22 25.21 -63.24
N MET A 3 14.77 24.75 -62.07
CA MET A 3 13.75 23.71 -62.01
C MET A 3 13.07 23.67 -60.63
N SER A 4 11.76 23.93 -60.63
CA SER A 4 10.83 23.46 -59.61
C SER A 4 10.58 21.96 -59.80
N LEU A 5 10.21 21.23 -58.73
CA LEU A 5 8.95 20.46 -58.71
C LEU A 5 8.63 19.90 -57.30
N ASN A 6 7.41 20.23 -56.85
CA ASN A 6 6.41 19.36 -56.22
C ASN A 6 6.52 18.86 -54.75
N ASN A 7 5.77 19.58 -53.92
CA ASN A 7 4.73 19.15 -52.98
C ASN A 7 4.11 17.74 -53.23
N VAL A 8 4.17 16.82 -52.25
CA VAL A 8 3.16 15.76 -51.97
C VAL A 8 3.20 15.35 -50.47
N SER A 9 2.18 15.82 -49.74
CA SER A 9 1.33 15.15 -48.74
C SER A 9 1.86 14.39 -47.51
N SER A 10 1.08 14.59 -46.43
CA SER A 10 0.59 13.58 -45.48
C SER A 10 1.38 13.46 -44.16
N ILE A 11 1.03 14.24 -43.15
CA ILE A 11 0.04 13.88 -42.11
C ILE A 11 0.45 12.58 -41.38
N TRP A 12 1.42 12.67 -40.47
CA TRP A 12 1.60 11.67 -39.42
C TRP A 12 2.41 12.23 -38.24
N SER A 13 1.84 13.19 -37.52
CA SER A 13 2.49 13.71 -36.30
C SER A 13 1.49 14.31 -35.31
N HIS A 14 0.33 13.68 -35.09
CA HIS A 14 -0.54 14.01 -33.97
C HIS A 14 -1.22 12.71 -33.52
N TRP A 15 -1.45 12.53 -32.21
CA TRP A 15 -1.99 11.34 -31.50
C TRP A 15 -1.01 10.52 -30.64
N LEU A 16 -0.07 11.18 -29.97
CA LEU A 16 0.32 10.79 -28.60
C LEU A 16 -0.16 11.89 -27.63
N LEU A 17 -1.47 12.08 -27.58
CA LEU A 17 -2.12 12.67 -26.41
C LEU A 17 -2.08 11.61 -25.31
N LEU A 18 -0.93 11.55 -24.63
CA LEU A 18 -0.88 11.00 -23.27
C LEU A 18 -1.87 11.81 -22.45
N PHE A 19 -3.04 11.23 -22.16
CA PHE A 19 -3.92 11.69 -21.11
C PHE A 19 -3.19 11.50 -19.77
N LEU A 20 -2.25 12.39 -19.48
CA LEU A 20 -1.83 12.69 -18.13
C LEU A 20 -3.05 13.31 -17.45
N THR A 21 -3.92 12.47 -16.90
CA THR A 21 -4.92 12.92 -15.94
C THR A 21 -4.14 13.50 -14.78
N GLN A 22 -4.14 14.83 -14.67
CA GLN A 22 -3.55 15.53 -13.55
C GLN A 22 -4.21 15.01 -12.27
N VAL A 23 -3.42 14.32 -11.46
CA VAL A 23 -3.79 14.11 -10.05
C VAL A 23 -3.67 15.48 -9.41
N THR A 24 -4.81 16.07 -9.07
CA THR A 24 -4.88 17.31 -8.31
C THR A 24 -4.29 17.08 -6.91
N LEU A 25 -3.01 17.41 -6.76
CA LEU A 25 -2.35 17.51 -5.47
C LEU A 25 -2.87 18.77 -4.77
N THR A 26 -3.71 18.60 -3.75
CA THR A 26 -4.09 19.69 -2.85
C THR A 26 -3.22 19.62 -1.60
N THR A 27 -2.10 20.36 -1.60
CA THR A 27 -1.35 20.66 -0.39
C THR A 27 -2.04 21.82 0.32
N ASN A 28 -3.01 21.51 1.19
CA ASN A 28 -3.49 22.46 2.19
C ASN A 28 -3.05 21.96 3.56
N SER A 29 -2.09 22.67 4.15
CA SER A 29 -1.85 22.68 5.59
C SER A 29 -3.08 23.28 6.28
N ALA A 30 -4.00 22.43 6.74
CA ALA A 30 -5.15 22.81 7.53
C ALA A 30 -5.18 21.99 8.83
N PRO A 31 -5.68 22.57 9.94
CA PRO A 31 -5.46 22.06 11.28
C PRO A 31 -6.20 20.75 11.53
N ARG A 32 -5.51 19.86 12.26
CA ARG A 32 -5.91 18.53 12.71
C ARG A 32 -7.29 18.57 13.37
N SER A 33 -8.33 18.19 12.63
CA SER A 33 -9.60 17.76 13.22
C SER A 33 -9.50 16.27 13.50
N GLU A 34 -9.22 15.94 14.75
CA GLU A 34 -9.35 14.59 15.29
C GLU A 34 -10.83 14.24 15.36
N THR A 35 -11.36 13.75 14.24
CA THR A 35 -12.62 13.02 14.23
C THR A 35 -12.32 11.62 13.70
N SER A 36 -11.45 10.89 14.40
CA SER A 36 -11.26 9.47 14.15
C SER A 36 -12.07 8.70 15.17
N LEU A 37 -13.11 8.01 14.70
CA LEU A 37 -13.67 6.83 15.35
C LEU A 37 -12.54 6.06 16.04
N SER A 38 -12.68 5.83 17.35
CA SER A 38 -11.71 5.12 18.18
C SER A 38 -11.58 3.67 17.68
N LEU A 39 -10.71 3.47 16.70
CA LEU A 39 -10.29 2.17 16.24
C LEU A 39 -9.02 1.82 17.01
N ASN A 40 -9.02 0.65 17.64
CA ASN A 40 -7.83 0.10 18.27
C ASN A 40 -6.71 0.07 17.22
N THR A 41 -5.58 0.70 17.52
CA THR A 41 -4.39 0.67 16.68
C THR A 41 -3.44 -0.39 17.22
N THR A 42 -3.06 -1.34 16.38
CA THR A 42 -1.96 -2.25 16.67
C THR A 42 -0.65 -1.52 16.38
N LEU A 43 0.21 -1.39 17.39
CA LEU A 43 1.53 -0.79 17.27
C LEU A 43 2.60 -1.87 17.43
N LEU A 44 3.47 -1.99 16.43
CA LEU A 44 4.62 -2.88 16.43
C LEU A 44 5.92 -2.09 16.42
N PHE A 45 6.85 -2.41 17.32
CA PHE A 45 8.19 -1.83 17.28
C PHE A 45 9.27 -2.75 17.84
N ASN A 46 10.52 -2.49 17.46
CA ASN A 46 11.66 -3.30 17.88
C ASN A 46 11.99 -3.06 19.37
N SER A 47 12.08 -4.13 20.16
CA SER A 47 12.40 -4.09 21.61
C SER A 47 13.64 -4.89 21.97
N GLY A 48 14.43 -5.32 20.98
CA GLY A 48 15.70 -6.03 21.16
C GLY A 48 16.05 -6.85 19.92
N ALA A 49 17.22 -7.49 19.90
CA ALA A 49 17.72 -8.16 18.70
C ALA A 49 16.72 -9.14 18.06
N TYR A 50 15.91 -9.87 18.83
CA TYR A 50 14.97 -10.88 18.33
C TYR A 50 13.51 -10.67 18.76
N ASN A 51 13.20 -9.52 19.38
CA ASN A 51 11.95 -9.29 20.09
C ASN A 51 11.25 -8.05 19.55
N LEU A 52 9.94 -8.15 19.37
CA LEU A 52 9.06 -7.02 19.07
C LEU A 52 8.15 -6.74 20.25
N ARG A 53 7.79 -5.48 20.41
CA ARG A 53 6.67 -5.06 21.23
C ARG A 53 5.44 -5.00 20.35
N ASN A 54 4.40 -5.72 20.77
CA ASN A 54 3.08 -5.65 20.19
C ASN A 54 2.16 -4.97 21.20
N CYS A 55 1.66 -3.80 20.81
CA CYS A 55 0.89 -2.91 21.66
C CYS A 55 -0.48 -2.67 21.06
N SER A 56 -1.52 -2.77 21.88
CA SER A 56 -2.85 -2.28 21.53
C SER A 56 -3.06 -0.90 22.16
N CYS A 57 -3.22 0.11 21.31
CA CYS A 57 -3.37 1.51 21.70
C CYS A 57 -4.77 2.02 21.36
N TYR A 58 -5.42 2.70 22.32
CA TYR A 58 -6.75 3.30 22.16
C TYR A 58 -6.71 4.74 21.66
N SER A 59 -5.55 5.39 21.80
CA SER A 59 -5.28 6.76 21.35
C SER A 59 -4.00 6.78 20.52
N PRO A 60 -3.85 7.76 19.60
CA PRO A 60 -2.60 7.94 18.88
C PRO A 60 -1.46 8.24 19.88
N ILE A 61 -0.32 7.57 19.70
CA ILE A 61 0.91 7.81 20.46
C ILE A 61 1.87 8.60 19.58
N ARG A 62 2.62 9.51 20.20
CA ARG A 62 3.71 10.23 19.52
C ARG A 62 4.66 9.22 18.87
N GLU A 63 4.86 9.39 17.57
CA GLU A 63 5.71 8.50 16.78
C GLU A 63 7.12 8.44 17.38
N CYS A 64 7.71 7.24 17.42
CA CYS A 64 9.04 6.95 17.97
C CYS A 64 9.23 7.16 19.48
N ASP A 65 8.16 7.35 20.27
CA ASP A 65 8.22 7.42 21.73
C ASP A 65 7.87 6.07 22.38
N GLU A 66 8.86 5.18 22.46
CA GLU A 66 8.70 3.82 22.99
C GLU A 66 8.31 3.80 24.48
N VAL A 67 8.78 4.77 25.27
CA VAL A 67 8.47 4.85 26.71
C VAL A 67 7.00 5.24 26.89
N LEU A 68 6.54 6.23 26.11
CA LEU A 68 5.15 6.64 26.12
C LEU A 68 4.23 5.51 25.65
N ALA A 69 4.59 4.80 24.57
CA ALA A 69 3.83 3.65 24.09
C ALA A 69 3.68 2.55 25.16
N ASN A 70 4.76 2.19 25.85
CA ASN A 70 4.71 1.18 26.91
C ASN A 70 3.88 1.59 28.14
N SER A 71 3.70 2.90 28.36
CA SER A 71 2.92 3.40 29.50
C SER A 71 1.43 3.59 29.18
N LEU A 72 1.10 4.00 27.94
CA LEU A 72 -0.27 4.32 27.53
C LEU A 72 -0.99 3.17 26.81
N CYS A 73 -0.25 2.18 26.29
CA CYS A 73 -0.82 1.06 25.54
C CYS A 73 -0.66 -0.28 26.28
N ARG A 74 -1.48 -1.25 25.89
CA ARG A 74 -1.35 -2.62 26.37
C ARG A 74 -0.32 -3.36 25.54
N CYS A 75 0.93 -3.36 26.02
CA CYS A 75 2.08 -3.93 25.31
C CYS A 75 2.50 -5.30 25.85
N HIS A 76 2.82 -6.22 24.95
CA HIS A 76 3.46 -7.50 25.25
C HIS A 76 4.64 -7.74 24.32
N THR A 77 5.58 -8.58 24.75
CA THR A 77 6.76 -8.93 23.95
C THR A 77 6.47 -10.19 23.16
N VAL A 78 6.80 -10.18 21.86
CA VAL A 78 6.64 -11.31 20.94
C VAL A 78 7.98 -11.59 20.27
N LEU A 79 8.32 -12.87 20.08
CA LEU A 79 9.49 -13.26 19.30
C LEU A 79 9.25 -12.95 17.82
N ARG A 80 10.25 -12.39 17.13
CA ARG A 80 10.17 -12.12 15.68
C ARG A 80 9.87 -13.39 14.88
N SER A 81 10.51 -14.49 15.24
CA SER A 81 10.30 -15.80 14.62
C SER A 81 8.92 -16.41 14.86
N ALA A 82 8.15 -15.90 15.82
CA ALA A 82 6.79 -16.34 16.08
C ALA A 82 5.76 -15.63 15.18
N LEU A 83 6.16 -14.56 14.47
CA LEU A 83 5.32 -13.92 13.48
C LEU A 83 5.41 -14.66 12.15
N PRO A 84 4.31 -14.73 11.38
CA PRO A 84 4.35 -15.29 10.04
C PRO A 84 5.39 -14.53 9.22
N PRO A 85 6.39 -15.20 8.65
CA PRO A 85 7.39 -14.54 7.81
C PRO A 85 6.66 -13.93 6.61
N ALA A 86 6.72 -12.60 6.47
CA ALA A 86 6.10 -11.89 5.35
C ALA A 86 4.61 -12.27 5.17
N GLY A 87 3.72 -11.77 6.04
CA GLY A 87 2.31 -12.14 5.97
C GLY A 87 1.45 -11.73 7.16
N LEU A 88 1.72 -10.56 7.76
CA LEU A 88 0.81 -10.01 8.75
C LEU A 88 -0.55 -9.76 8.12
N ARG A 89 -1.61 -10.15 8.83
CA ARG A 89 -3.01 -9.88 8.47
C ARG A 89 -3.60 -9.05 9.58
N GLU A 90 -3.52 -7.73 9.42
CA GLU A 90 -4.07 -6.79 10.40
C GLU A 90 -5.38 -6.21 9.84
N PRO A 91 -6.54 -6.59 10.38
CA PRO A 91 -7.82 -6.06 9.92
C PRO A 91 -8.00 -4.57 10.29
N GLY A 92 -7.25 -4.08 11.29
CA GLY A 92 -7.33 -2.71 11.79
C GLY A 92 -6.27 -1.76 11.22
N ARG A 93 -5.98 -0.71 12.01
CA ARG A 93 -4.87 0.20 11.75
C ARG A 93 -3.59 -0.42 12.32
N LEU A 94 -2.59 -0.56 11.47
CA LEU A 94 -1.25 -0.99 11.87
C LEU A 94 -0.31 0.20 11.91
N ALA A 95 0.31 0.44 13.05
CA ALA A 95 1.45 1.35 13.20
C ALA A 95 2.72 0.51 13.37
N VAL A 96 3.77 0.83 12.62
CA VAL A 96 5.07 0.16 12.73
C VAL A 96 6.16 1.20 12.90
N TRP A 97 6.91 1.09 13.99
CA TRP A 97 8.09 1.92 14.24
C TRP A 97 9.36 1.09 14.02
N VAL A 98 10.23 1.57 13.14
CA VAL A 98 11.45 0.86 12.75
C VAL A 98 12.67 1.76 12.88
N LYS A 99 13.77 1.19 13.39
CA LYS A 99 15.09 1.82 13.40
C LYS A 99 15.98 1.27 12.29
N GLU A 100 15.78 0.02 11.93
CA GLU A 100 16.51 -0.69 10.89
C GLU A 100 15.56 -1.19 9.79
N LEU A 101 15.98 -1.05 8.52
CA LEU A 101 15.15 -1.37 7.36
C LEU A 101 14.79 -2.85 7.26
N TRP A 102 15.72 -3.75 7.58
CA TRP A 102 15.51 -5.19 7.44
C TRP A 102 14.33 -5.71 8.28
N VAL A 103 13.99 -5.02 9.38
CA VAL A 103 12.80 -5.33 10.21
C VAL A 103 11.52 -5.06 9.45
N LEU A 104 11.49 -3.99 8.63
CA LEU A 104 10.33 -3.64 7.82
C LEU A 104 10.05 -4.70 6.76
N GLU A 105 11.10 -5.16 6.09
CA GLU A 105 11.01 -6.22 5.08
C GLU A 105 10.52 -7.54 5.70
N GLU A 106 11.09 -7.95 6.83
CA GLU A 106 10.70 -9.18 7.52
C GLU A 106 9.22 -9.16 7.95
N LEU A 107 8.75 -8.01 8.45
CA LEU A 107 7.41 -7.89 9.03
C LEU A 107 6.31 -7.63 8.01
N LEU A 108 6.57 -6.75 7.04
CA LEU A 108 5.49 -6.19 6.23
C LEU A 108 5.51 -6.67 4.79
N ASN A 109 6.61 -7.24 4.30
CA ASN A 109 6.63 -7.70 2.92
C ASN A 109 5.53 -8.73 2.71
N ARG A 110 4.72 -8.58 1.66
CA ARG A 110 3.55 -9.41 1.34
C ARG A 110 2.47 -9.47 2.42
N SER A 111 2.47 -8.52 3.36
CA SER A 111 1.43 -8.44 4.39
C SER A 111 0.15 -7.79 3.86
N MET A 112 -0.99 -8.21 4.41
CA MET A 112 -2.30 -7.67 4.12
C MET A 112 -2.69 -6.68 5.20
N VAL A 113 -2.65 -5.39 4.87
CA VAL A 113 -2.86 -4.28 5.81
C VAL A 113 -3.66 -3.19 5.12
N GLY A 114 -4.84 -2.88 5.65
CA GLY A 114 -5.72 -1.85 5.09
C GLY A 114 -5.21 -0.43 5.37
N HIS A 115 -4.80 -0.15 6.60
CA HIS A 115 -4.37 1.17 7.03
C HIS A 115 -3.03 1.07 7.73
N LEU A 116 -1.99 1.66 7.15
CA LEU A 116 -0.62 1.53 7.62
C LEU A 116 -0.04 2.89 7.98
N LEU A 117 0.50 3.00 9.18
CA LEU A 117 1.38 4.08 9.62
C LEU A 117 2.81 3.53 9.78
N LEU A 118 3.73 3.99 8.95
CA LEU A 118 5.16 3.68 9.08
C LEU A 118 5.89 4.85 9.69
N SER A 119 6.65 4.60 10.75
CA SER A 119 7.53 5.61 11.35
C SER A 119 8.97 5.12 11.35
N PHE A 120 9.84 5.89 10.69
CA PHE A 120 11.28 5.65 10.76
C PHE A 120 11.88 6.43 11.93
N CYS A 121 12.37 5.67 12.91
CA CYS A 121 12.94 6.14 14.16
C CYS A 121 14.48 5.99 14.21
N GLY A 122 15.09 5.61 13.08
CA GLY A 122 16.54 5.50 12.94
C GLY A 122 17.19 6.83 12.55
N MET A 123 18.52 6.82 12.53
CA MET A 123 19.32 8.02 12.20
C MET A 123 20.01 7.92 10.83
N LYS A 124 20.12 6.71 10.28
CA LYS A 124 20.79 6.46 9.01
C LYS A 124 19.78 6.56 7.87
N PRO A 125 20.10 7.23 6.75
CA PRO A 125 19.22 7.23 5.61
C PRO A 125 18.98 5.81 5.10
N ILE A 126 17.78 5.60 4.58
CA ILE A 126 17.31 4.35 3.99
C ILE A 126 17.56 4.40 2.49
N ASP A 127 18.23 3.39 1.95
CA ASP A 127 18.37 3.21 0.51
C ASP A 127 17.05 2.75 -0.12
N SER A 128 16.87 3.02 -1.41
CA SER A 128 15.69 2.59 -2.15
C SER A 128 15.60 1.06 -2.22
N GLN A 129 14.48 0.55 -1.72
CA GLN A 129 14.11 -0.86 -1.74
C GLN A 129 12.58 -0.95 -1.72
N TYR A 130 12.01 -1.93 -2.40
CA TYR A 130 10.56 -2.07 -2.50
C TYR A 130 9.99 -3.06 -1.49
N LEU A 131 9.00 -2.59 -0.74
CA LEU A 131 8.12 -3.40 0.10
C LEU A 131 6.83 -3.70 -0.67
N VAL A 132 6.40 -4.95 -0.69
CA VAL A 132 5.11 -5.33 -1.28
C VAL A 132 4.05 -5.38 -0.19
N LEU A 133 2.93 -4.68 -0.37
CA LEU A 133 1.79 -4.65 0.54
C LEU A 133 0.51 -5.04 -0.20
N LEU A 134 -0.43 -5.66 0.49
CA LEU A 134 -1.71 -6.09 -0.07
C LEU A 134 -2.87 -5.35 0.59
N GLY A 135 -3.82 -4.87 -0.21
CA GLY A 135 -5.05 -4.23 0.26
C GLY A 135 -4.88 -2.89 0.95
N LEU A 136 -3.78 -2.19 0.69
CA LEU A 136 -3.45 -0.91 1.33
C LEU A 136 -4.36 0.22 0.83
N ARG A 137 -5.20 0.75 1.72
CA ARG A 137 -6.12 1.86 1.46
C ARG A 137 -5.59 3.20 1.95
N THR A 138 -4.83 3.19 3.04
CA THR A 138 -4.24 4.41 3.61
C THR A 138 -2.81 4.14 4.02
N LEU A 139 -1.91 4.98 3.55
CA LEU A 139 -0.51 4.98 3.93
C LEU A 139 -0.17 6.31 4.58
N ARG A 140 0.26 6.25 5.83
CA ARG A 140 0.86 7.38 6.54
C ARG A 140 2.33 7.06 6.80
N ILE A 141 3.19 8.03 6.52
CA ILE A 141 4.63 7.91 6.71
C ILE A 141 5.09 9.03 7.63
N HIS A 142 5.94 8.67 8.58
CA HIS A 142 6.61 9.59 9.49
C HIS A 142 8.12 9.35 9.44
N SER A 143 8.89 10.41 9.32
CA SER A 143 10.34 10.40 9.44
C SER A 143 10.75 11.17 10.67
N ALA A 144 11.45 10.51 11.59
CA ALA A 144 12.14 11.16 12.70
C ALA A 144 13.57 11.59 12.34
N ALA A 145 13.99 11.41 11.08
CA ALA A 145 15.31 11.82 10.62
C ALA A 145 15.46 13.34 10.78
N PRO A 146 16.60 13.83 11.31
CA PRO A 146 16.87 15.26 11.38
C PRO A 146 16.75 15.90 9.99
N GLU A 147 16.19 17.11 9.95
CA GLU A 147 16.11 17.94 8.73
C GLU A 147 15.25 17.36 7.59
N ALA A 148 14.45 16.31 7.84
CA ALA A 148 13.49 15.81 6.85
C ALA A 148 12.49 16.92 6.47
N PRO A 149 12.47 17.41 5.22
CA PRO A 149 11.59 18.50 4.81
C PRO A 149 10.11 18.11 4.84
N TYR A 150 9.81 16.82 4.66
CA TYR A 150 8.46 16.26 4.69
C TYR A 150 8.37 15.13 5.73
N PRO A 151 8.41 15.45 7.03
CA PRO A 151 8.56 14.47 8.11
C PRO A 151 7.26 13.70 8.38
N SER A 152 6.12 14.14 7.87
CA SER A 152 4.83 13.46 8.05
C SER A 152 3.96 13.68 6.84
N GLN A 153 3.53 12.58 6.23
CA GLN A 153 2.78 12.58 4.99
C GLN A 153 1.74 11.46 5.03
N GLU A 154 0.61 11.67 4.39
CA GLU A 154 -0.47 10.69 4.30
C GLU A 154 -1.01 10.66 2.87
N MET A 155 -1.34 9.46 2.41
CA MET A 155 -1.93 9.20 1.12
C MET A 155 -3.06 8.18 1.26
N ILE A 156 -4.19 8.50 0.62
CA ILE A 156 -5.29 7.57 0.42
C ILE A 156 -5.08 6.92 -0.95
N ILE A 157 -5.11 5.60 -0.98
CA ILE A 157 -5.00 4.82 -2.20
C ILE A 157 -6.38 4.24 -2.48
N SER A 158 -7.09 4.87 -3.41
CA SER A 158 -8.42 4.44 -3.85
C SER A 158 -8.36 3.98 -5.30
N PRO A 159 -9.04 2.88 -5.67
CA PRO A 159 -9.25 2.57 -7.08
C PRO A 159 -10.01 3.73 -7.75
N ALA A 160 -9.69 4.03 -9.00
CA ALA A 160 -10.36 5.08 -9.75
C ALA A 160 -11.88 4.82 -9.77
N SER A 161 -12.66 5.85 -9.44
CA SER A 161 -14.11 5.79 -9.24
C SER A 161 -14.82 5.18 -10.44
N GLY A 162 -15.49 4.04 -10.24
CA GLY A 162 -16.36 3.43 -11.23
C GLY A 162 -16.79 1.99 -10.93
N VAL A 163 -16.01 1.23 -10.16
CA VAL A 163 -16.26 -0.24 -10.01
C VAL A 163 -16.30 -0.74 -8.55
N ALA A 164 -15.90 0.06 -7.55
CA ALA A 164 -15.64 -0.49 -6.20
C ALA A 164 -16.27 0.26 -5.01
N VAL A 165 -17.09 1.29 -5.23
CA VAL A 165 -17.62 2.10 -4.10
C VAL A 165 -18.69 1.35 -3.29
N GLU A 166 -19.43 0.43 -3.91
CA GLU A 166 -20.55 -0.26 -3.23
C GLU A 166 -20.12 -1.59 -2.55
N LEU A 167 -18.93 -2.12 -2.88
CA LEU A 167 -18.45 -3.41 -2.37
C LEU A 167 -17.37 -3.28 -1.28
N GLU A 168 -16.75 -2.11 -1.13
CA GLU A 168 -15.70 -1.85 -0.13
C GLU A 168 -16.20 -1.70 1.31
N ALA A 169 -17.50 -1.44 1.49
CA ALA A 169 -18.10 -1.17 2.79
C ALA A 169 -18.45 -2.43 3.60
N LEU A 170 -18.52 -3.61 2.97
CA LEU A 170 -19.10 -4.80 3.61
C LEU A 170 -18.17 -6.02 3.68
N TYR A 171 -17.06 -6.07 2.93
CA TYR A 171 -16.14 -7.20 2.97
C TYR A 171 -14.68 -6.75 2.97
N PHE A 172 -14.05 -6.83 4.15
CA PHE A 172 -12.58 -6.83 4.29
C PHE A 172 -11.91 -8.00 3.54
N ASP A 173 -12.69 -9.02 3.15
CA ASP A 173 -12.14 -10.37 2.92
C ASP A 173 -11.89 -10.77 1.46
N LEU A 174 -12.41 -10.05 0.45
CA LEU A 174 -12.28 -10.52 -0.94
C LEU A 174 -11.89 -9.44 -1.96
N SER A 175 -12.42 -8.20 -1.90
CA SER A 175 -12.08 -7.17 -2.92
C SER A 175 -10.72 -6.49 -2.65
N SER A 176 -10.29 -6.41 -1.40
CA SER A 176 -9.05 -5.76 -0.97
C SER A 176 -7.79 -6.53 -1.38
N SER A 177 -7.86 -7.86 -1.56
CA SER A 177 -6.70 -8.66 -1.94
C SER A 177 -6.19 -8.37 -3.35
N PHE A 178 -7.00 -7.74 -4.21
CA PHE A 178 -6.63 -7.46 -5.60
C PHE A 178 -5.79 -6.20 -5.77
N HIS A 179 -5.48 -5.50 -4.68
CA HIS A 179 -4.64 -4.31 -4.70
C HIS A 179 -3.26 -4.64 -4.15
N VAL A 180 -2.26 -4.53 -5.01
CA VAL A 180 -0.85 -4.73 -4.66
C VAL A 180 -0.16 -3.37 -4.67
N THR A 181 0.44 -2.99 -3.56
CA THR A 181 1.21 -1.76 -3.44
C THR A 181 2.69 -2.07 -3.34
N PHE A 182 3.48 -1.49 -4.23
CA PHE A 182 4.93 -1.46 -4.20
C PHE A 182 5.36 -0.13 -3.57
N LEU A 183 5.85 -0.19 -2.34
CA LEU A 183 6.29 0.97 -1.59
C LEU A 183 7.83 1.06 -1.64
N ASP A 184 8.37 2.08 -2.29
CA ASP A 184 9.79 2.43 -2.12
C ASP A 184 9.99 2.95 -0.70
N VAL A 185 10.75 2.22 0.11
CA VAL A 185 11.01 2.56 1.52
C VAL A 185 11.91 3.79 1.70
N ALA A 186 12.57 4.29 0.66
CA ALA A 186 13.33 5.54 0.71
C ALA A 186 12.45 6.76 1.03
N VAL A 187 11.13 6.68 0.83
CA VAL A 187 10.16 7.70 1.27
C VAL A 187 10.22 7.99 2.77
N LEU A 188 10.66 7.01 3.58
CA LEU A 188 10.82 7.15 5.02
C LEU A 188 11.93 8.14 5.40
N ASN A 189 12.79 8.54 4.46
CA ASN A 189 13.74 9.62 4.67
C ASN A 189 13.08 11.01 4.68
N GLY A 190 11.84 11.12 4.19
CA GLY A 190 11.10 12.39 4.15
C GLY A 190 11.71 13.46 3.25
N LEU A 191 12.58 13.07 2.30
CA LEU A 191 13.31 13.99 1.40
C LEU A 191 12.45 14.51 0.24
N SER A 192 11.36 13.81 -0.09
CA SER A 192 10.43 14.15 -1.16
C SER A 192 8.98 14.04 -0.71
N VAL A 193 8.11 14.72 -1.44
CA VAL A 193 6.65 14.56 -1.30
C VAL A 193 6.26 13.18 -1.83
N LEU A 194 5.39 12.47 -1.10
CA LEU A 194 4.84 11.19 -1.52
C LEU A 194 4.12 11.30 -2.87
N LYS A 195 4.47 10.40 -3.78
CA LYS A 195 3.84 10.26 -5.08
C LYS A 195 3.40 8.82 -5.26
N ALA A 196 2.33 8.66 -6.00
CA ALA A 196 1.90 7.35 -6.43
C ALA A 196 1.28 7.40 -7.82
N TYR A 197 1.41 6.29 -8.53
CA TYR A 197 0.62 6.00 -9.71
C TYR A 197 0.08 4.58 -9.61
N SER A 198 -1.05 4.33 -10.27
CA SER A 198 -1.66 3.01 -10.31
C SER A 198 -1.85 2.54 -11.74
N VAL A 199 -1.69 1.24 -11.95
CA VAL A 199 -1.90 0.57 -13.24
C VAL A 199 -2.77 -0.66 -13.04
N VAL A 200 -3.61 -0.95 -14.03
CA VAL A 200 -4.35 -2.20 -14.07
C VAL A 200 -3.38 -3.31 -14.46
N GLY A 201 -3.17 -4.23 -13.53
CA GLY A 201 -2.37 -5.45 -13.71
C GLY A 201 -3.17 -6.57 -14.38
N PRO A 202 -2.52 -7.72 -14.60
CA PRO A 202 -3.19 -8.88 -15.16
C PRO A 202 -4.27 -9.45 -14.23
N PRO A 203 -5.14 -10.32 -14.75
CA PRO A 203 -6.02 -11.14 -13.90
C PRO A 203 -5.23 -11.90 -12.84
N ALA A 204 -5.77 -12.00 -11.62
CA ALA A 204 -5.07 -12.65 -10.51
C ALA A 204 -4.63 -14.11 -10.82
N GLN A 205 -5.40 -14.82 -11.65
CA GLN A 205 -5.11 -16.19 -12.07
C GLN A 205 -3.81 -16.34 -12.89
N THR A 206 -3.42 -15.30 -13.64
CA THR A 206 -2.23 -15.31 -14.49
C THR A 206 -1.05 -14.58 -13.86
N LEU A 207 -1.21 -14.06 -12.64
CA LEU A 207 -0.17 -13.24 -12.00
C LEU A 207 1.14 -14.01 -11.81
N SER A 208 1.08 -15.23 -11.27
CA SER A 208 2.28 -16.03 -11.01
C SER A 208 3.04 -16.40 -12.28
N GLN A 209 2.36 -16.44 -13.43
CA GLN A 209 2.98 -16.68 -14.74
C GLN A 209 3.71 -15.44 -15.26
N GLN A 210 3.14 -14.25 -15.06
CA GLN A 210 3.72 -12.99 -15.51
C GLN A 210 4.75 -12.41 -14.53
N PHE A 211 4.61 -12.74 -13.25
CA PHE A 211 5.45 -12.24 -12.15
C PHE A 211 5.83 -13.39 -11.20
N PRO A 212 6.73 -14.29 -11.62
CA PRO A 212 7.09 -15.49 -10.85
C PRO A 212 7.72 -15.22 -9.48
N HIS A 213 8.23 -14.00 -9.27
CA HIS A 213 8.82 -13.58 -8.00
C HIS A 213 7.80 -12.92 -7.04
N LEU A 214 6.60 -12.60 -7.52
CA LEU A 214 5.47 -12.13 -6.71
C LEU A 214 4.71 -13.34 -6.18
N ALA A 215 5.25 -13.99 -5.15
CA ALA A 215 4.53 -15.03 -4.42
C ALA A 215 3.45 -14.38 -3.53
N VAL A 216 2.33 -13.99 -4.14
CA VAL A 216 1.18 -13.40 -3.44
C VAL A 216 0.20 -14.51 -3.07
N PRO A 217 -0.22 -14.62 -1.80
CA PRO A 217 -1.19 -15.63 -1.39
C PRO A 217 -2.61 -15.19 -1.79
N PHE A 218 -2.96 -15.35 -3.07
CA PHE A 218 -4.37 -15.29 -3.47
C PHE A 218 -5.05 -16.60 -3.10
N SER A 219 -5.81 -16.59 -2.02
CA SER A 219 -6.81 -17.62 -1.78
C SER A 219 -8.03 -17.27 -2.64
N LEU A 220 -8.05 -17.73 -3.89
CA LEU A 220 -9.28 -17.66 -4.69
C LEU A 220 -10.30 -18.60 -4.03
N PRO A 221 -11.54 -18.16 -3.72
CA PRO A 221 -12.59 -19.10 -3.35
C PRO A 221 -12.76 -20.07 -4.53
N SER A 222 -12.53 -21.35 -4.25
CA SER A 222 -12.84 -22.42 -5.20
C SER A 222 -14.33 -22.28 -5.54
N PRO A 223 -14.74 -22.30 -6.83
CA PRO A 223 -16.15 -22.24 -7.15
C PRO A 223 -16.81 -23.44 -6.48
N ALA A 224 -17.67 -23.16 -5.49
CA ALA A 224 -18.55 -24.17 -4.93
C ALA A 224 -19.30 -24.80 -6.10
N THR A 225 -19.20 -26.11 -6.24
CA THR A 225 -19.93 -26.89 -7.23
C THR A 225 -21.41 -26.51 -7.14
N PRO A 226 -22.01 -25.86 -8.16
CA PRO A 226 -23.43 -25.59 -8.13
C PRO A 226 -24.15 -26.82 -8.66
N ASP A 227 -24.88 -27.51 -7.79
CA ASP A 227 -25.97 -28.39 -8.20
C ASP A 227 -27.13 -27.55 -8.77
N ASN A 228 -26.91 -26.86 -9.91
CA ASN A 228 -27.96 -26.42 -10.84
C ASN A 228 -27.36 -25.79 -12.11
N PRO A 229 -27.85 -26.11 -13.32
CA PRO A 229 -27.33 -25.53 -14.56
C PRO A 229 -27.95 -24.15 -14.76
N THR A 230 -27.21 -23.09 -14.38
CA THR A 230 -27.53 -21.71 -14.77
C THR A 230 -26.52 -21.25 -15.82
N ASP A 231 -27.04 -20.47 -16.77
CA ASP A 231 -26.46 -20.00 -18.04
C ASP A 231 -24.92 -19.79 -18.06
N PRO A 232 -24.18 -20.39 -19.01
CA PRO A 232 -22.73 -20.25 -19.12
C PRO A 232 -22.24 -18.80 -19.35
N SER A 233 -23.12 -17.91 -19.77
CA SER A 233 -22.80 -16.48 -19.95
C SER A 233 -22.65 -15.73 -18.62
N GLU A 234 -23.32 -16.14 -17.53
CA GLU A 234 -23.19 -15.54 -16.21
C GLU A 234 -22.00 -16.09 -15.41
N GLN A 235 -21.59 -17.34 -15.65
CA GLN A 235 -20.40 -17.94 -15.00
C GLN A 235 -19.08 -17.36 -15.51
N THR A 236 -19.06 -16.81 -16.73
CA THR A 236 -17.86 -16.22 -17.33
C THR A 236 -17.57 -14.82 -16.78
N ALA A 237 -18.57 -14.12 -16.25
CA ALA A 237 -18.44 -12.78 -15.70
C ALA A 237 -17.88 -12.73 -14.26
N VAL A 238 -17.83 -13.86 -13.55
CA VAL A 238 -17.56 -13.90 -12.10
C VAL A 238 -16.07 -13.98 -11.75
N LEU A 239 -15.13 -14.21 -12.69
CA LEU A 239 -13.74 -14.52 -12.29
C LEU A 239 -12.61 -13.93 -13.15
N GLN A 240 -12.79 -12.73 -13.71
CA GLN A 240 -11.70 -11.92 -14.29
C GLN A 240 -11.50 -10.62 -13.52
N GLN A 241 -11.26 -10.73 -12.21
CA GLN A 241 -10.90 -9.56 -11.41
C GLN A 241 -9.43 -9.20 -11.71
N ASN A 242 -9.24 -8.10 -12.44
CA ASN A 242 -7.92 -7.53 -12.69
C ASN A 242 -7.32 -7.00 -11.40
N LEU A 243 -6.01 -7.18 -11.24
CA LEU A 243 -5.28 -6.61 -10.12
C LEU A 243 -5.06 -5.11 -10.33
N LEU A 244 -5.04 -4.35 -9.24
CA LEU A 244 -4.56 -2.97 -9.25
C LEU A 244 -3.15 -2.96 -8.66
N PHE A 245 -2.18 -2.47 -9.42
CA PHE A 245 -0.84 -2.24 -8.88
C PHE A 245 -0.65 -0.75 -8.62
N THR A 246 -0.28 -0.40 -7.40
CA THR A 246 0.10 0.96 -7.04
C THR A 246 1.59 1.00 -6.71
N PHE A 247 2.29 1.97 -7.27
CA PHE A 247 3.69 2.22 -6.97
C PHE A 247 3.78 3.53 -6.19
N VAL A 248 4.38 3.50 -5.00
CA VAL A 248 4.54 4.65 -4.10
C VAL A 248 6.02 4.95 -3.92
N TYR A 249 6.40 6.22 -4.05
CA TYR A 249 7.79 6.71 -3.99
C TYR A 249 7.87 8.21 -3.64
#